data_AF-A0A939KVA4-F1
#
_entry.id   AF-A0A939KVA4-F1
#
_cell.length_a   1.000
_cell.length_b   1.000
_cell.length_c   1.000
_cell.angle_alpha   90.00
_cell.angle_beta   90.00
_cell.angle_gamma   90.00
#
_symmetry.space_group_name_H-M   'P 1'
#
loop_
_entity.id
_entity.type
_entity.pdbx_description
1 polymer ?
#
loop_
_entity_poly.entity_id
_entity_poly.type
_entity_poly.pdbx_seq_one_letter_code
_entity_poly.pdbx_strand_id
1 'polypeptide(L)'
;MFGLTLSLALGGAAAKLAWDNGIRVGWDDGPTIVWTPVPLPIPPSGTISVKNINRRIEVDRLRIEFNGCIKGGTKSISCHFSVMNNAGDRRFGASGSGSLIIEKLRHEHQARYVKIANRGDSIELYSKIETPVTFGFPGVAPDVKKLELLEVYMGSGSWFKIQYRNVPLE
;
A
#
# COMPACT_ATOMS: atom_id res chain seq x y z
N MET A 1 11.57 -35.89 39.08
CA MET A 1 10.70 -34.95 38.34
C MET A 1 10.65 -33.67 39.18
N PHE A 2 11.49 -32.68 38.87
CA PHE A 2 11.64 -31.46 39.67
C PHE A 2 10.75 -30.36 39.08
N GLY A 3 9.76 -29.91 39.86
CA GLY A 3 8.97 -28.72 39.54
C GLY A 3 9.64 -27.48 40.12
N LEU A 4 10.10 -26.59 39.25
CA LEU A 4 10.61 -25.27 39.60
C LEU A 4 9.46 -24.27 39.58
N THR A 5 9.03 -23.82 40.74
CA THR A 5 7.99 -22.79 40.88
C THR A 5 8.66 -21.42 40.82
N LEU A 6 8.54 -20.72 39.69
CA LEU A 6 9.01 -19.34 39.53
C LEU A 6 7.87 -18.38 39.92
N SER A 7 7.97 -17.75 41.09
CA SER A 7 7.04 -16.69 41.50
C SER A 7 7.55 -15.35 40.97
N LEU A 8 6.92 -14.84 39.90
CA LEU A 8 7.16 -13.49 39.38
C LEU A 8 6.24 -12.50 40.10
N ALA A 9 6.82 -11.73 41.02
CA ALA A 9 6.18 -10.53 41.57
C ALA A 9 6.16 -9.44 40.48
N LEU A 10 5.03 -9.25 39.82
CA LEU A 10 4.85 -8.16 38.86
C LEU A 10 4.61 -6.86 39.62
N GLY A 11 5.67 -6.06 39.74
CA GLY A 11 5.58 -4.67 40.18
C GLY A 11 4.69 -3.84 39.23
N GLY A 12 4.01 -2.83 39.77
CA GLY A 12 2.92 -2.07 39.14
C GLY A 12 3.14 -1.46 37.75
N ALA A 13 4.36 -1.48 37.21
CA ALA A 13 4.63 -1.09 35.83
C ALA A 13 4.08 -2.10 34.79
N ALA A 14 4.05 -3.40 35.13
CA ALA A 14 3.60 -4.43 34.21
C ALA A 14 2.07 -4.45 34.02
N ALA A 15 1.32 -4.01 35.04
CA ALA A 15 -0.14 -3.90 34.96
C ALA A 15 -0.57 -2.82 33.95
N LYS A 16 0.21 -1.74 33.77
CA LYS A 16 -0.15 -0.65 32.86
C LYS A 16 -0.02 -1.05 31.38
N LEU A 17 0.94 -1.92 31.03
CA LEU A 17 1.14 -2.40 29.66
C LEU A 17 0.04 -3.37 29.17
N ALA A 18 -0.62 -4.07 30.09
CA ALA A 18 -1.68 -5.03 29.78
C ALA A 18 -3.01 -4.35 29.39
N TRP A 19 -3.33 -3.21 30.02
CA TRP A 19 -4.56 -2.48 29.75
C TRP A 19 -4.54 -1.76 28.40
N ASP A 20 -3.38 -1.23 27.98
CA ASP A 20 -3.23 -0.53 26.70
C ASP A 20 -3.34 -1.46 25.47
N ASN A 21 -3.28 -2.79 25.67
CA ASN A 21 -3.35 -3.79 24.60
C ASN A 21 -4.60 -4.69 24.63
N GLY A 22 -5.62 -4.34 25.42
CA GLY A 22 -6.89 -5.07 25.46
C GLY A 22 -6.83 -6.42 26.19
N ILE A 23 -5.82 -6.66 27.02
CA ILE A 23 -5.68 -7.91 27.78
C ILE A 23 -6.54 -7.81 29.05
N ARG A 24 -7.58 -8.65 29.15
CA ARG A 24 -8.36 -8.82 30.39
C ARG A 24 -7.76 -9.97 31.21
N VAL A 25 -7.31 -9.66 32.42
CA VAL A 25 -6.81 -10.66 33.38
C VAL A 25 -7.95 -10.98 34.35
N GLY A 26 -8.50 -12.19 34.27
CA GLY A 26 -9.42 -12.74 35.28
C GLY A 26 -8.64 -13.32 36.46
N TRP A 27 -9.16 -13.16 37.67
CA TRP A 27 -8.45 -13.45 38.92
C TRP A 27 -8.96 -14.67 39.69
N ASP A 28 -9.72 -15.57 39.05
CA ASP A 28 -10.42 -16.59 39.84
C ASP A 28 -9.80 -17.99 39.87
N ASP A 29 -8.88 -18.42 38.98
CA ASP A 29 -8.28 -19.78 39.09
C ASP A 29 -6.88 -19.93 38.45
N GLY A 30 -6.06 -18.87 38.51
CA GLY A 30 -4.74 -18.82 37.90
C GLY A 30 -4.76 -18.23 36.47
N PRO A 31 -3.68 -17.56 36.04
CA PRO A 31 -3.72 -16.75 34.82
C PRO A 31 -3.74 -17.66 33.58
N THR A 32 -4.93 -17.89 33.03
CA THR A 32 -5.07 -18.44 31.68
C THR A 32 -4.88 -17.30 30.69
N ILE A 33 -3.73 -17.25 30.03
CA ILE A 33 -3.47 -16.27 28.96
C ILE A 33 -4.23 -16.74 27.71
N VAL A 34 -5.40 -16.14 27.47
CA VAL A 34 -6.14 -16.35 26.24
C VAL A 34 -5.64 -15.36 25.19
N TRP A 35 -4.90 -15.87 24.21
CA TRP A 35 -4.53 -15.10 23.02
C TRP A 35 -5.75 -14.99 22.11
N THR A 36 -6.55 -13.94 22.27
CA THR A 36 -7.53 -13.58 21.24
C THR A 36 -6.78 -12.92 20.08
N PRO A 37 -6.73 -13.52 18.87
CA PRO A 37 -6.22 -12.82 17.71
C PRO A 37 -7.11 -11.59 17.49
N VAL A 38 -6.54 -10.40 17.65
CA VAL A 38 -7.22 -9.16 17.32
C VAL A 38 -7.46 -9.20 15.81
N PRO A 39 -8.72 -9.20 15.33
CA PRO A 39 -8.98 -9.11 13.91
C PRO A 39 -8.39 -7.80 13.41
N LEU A 40 -7.36 -7.88 12.57
CA LEU A 40 -6.79 -6.71 11.91
C LEU A 40 -7.90 -6.09 11.05
N PRO A 41 -8.08 -4.75 11.09
CA PRO A 41 -9.05 -4.11 10.20
C PRO A 41 -8.66 -4.42 8.75
N ILE A 42 -9.52 -5.15 8.06
CA ILE A 42 -9.42 -5.37 6.63
C ILE A 42 -9.49 -3.98 5.98
N PRO A 43 -8.49 -3.54 5.20
CA PRO A 43 -8.59 -2.25 4.53
C PRO A 43 -9.81 -2.30 3.59
N PRO A 44 -10.75 -1.36 3.70
CA PRO A 44 -11.85 -1.32 2.75
C PRO A 44 -11.28 -1.11 1.35
N SER A 45 -11.75 -1.91 0.39
CA SER A 45 -11.63 -1.53 -1.01
C SER A 45 -12.14 -0.09 -1.15
N GLY A 46 -11.28 0.79 -1.61
CA GLY A 46 -11.46 2.22 -1.36
C GLY A 46 -10.69 3.08 -2.34
N THR A 47 -11.13 4.34 -2.44
CA THR A 47 -10.44 5.36 -3.25
C THR A 47 -9.68 6.28 -2.32
N ILE A 48 -8.38 6.38 -2.56
CA ILE A 48 -7.47 7.27 -1.83
C ILE A 48 -7.18 8.46 -2.74
N SER A 49 -7.80 9.59 -2.43
CA SER A 49 -7.56 10.84 -3.17
C SER A 49 -6.39 11.60 -2.55
N VAL A 50 -5.34 11.79 -3.34
CA VAL A 50 -4.11 12.47 -2.95
C VAL A 50 -4.18 13.93 -3.39
N LYS A 51 -4.20 14.85 -2.43
CA LYS A 51 -4.23 16.30 -2.71
C LYS A 51 -2.86 16.89 -3.02
N ASN A 52 -1.77 16.23 -2.60
CA ASN A 52 -0.41 16.70 -2.79
C ASN A 52 0.45 15.59 -3.40
N ILE A 53 0.99 15.84 -4.58
CA ILE A 53 1.65 14.86 -5.44
C ILE A 53 2.92 14.28 -4.78
N ASN A 54 3.54 15.02 -3.88
CA ASN A 54 4.77 14.61 -3.17
C ASN A 54 4.50 13.79 -1.91
N ARG A 55 3.31 13.18 -1.77
CA ARG A 55 2.91 12.51 -0.53
C ARG A 55 3.05 11.00 -0.63
N ARG A 56 3.84 10.44 0.29
CA ARG A 56 3.82 9.02 0.65
C ARG A 56 2.44 8.62 1.18
N ILE A 57 1.96 7.49 0.69
CA ILE A 57 0.71 6.86 1.11
C ILE A 57 1.04 5.61 1.88
N GLU A 58 0.41 5.43 3.04
CA GLU A 58 0.52 4.20 3.83
C GLU A 58 -0.84 3.53 3.91
N VAL A 59 -0.94 2.32 3.37
CA VAL A 59 -2.19 1.53 3.31
C VAL A 59 -1.84 0.09 3.59
N ASP A 60 -2.46 -0.51 4.60
CA ASP A 60 -2.24 -1.91 4.94
C ASP A 60 -0.74 -2.27 5.04
N ARG A 61 0.04 -1.40 5.71
CA ARG A 61 1.50 -1.54 5.86
C ARG A 61 2.28 -1.55 4.52
N LEU A 62 1.65 -1.23 3.40
CA LEU A 62 2.31 -0.85 2.16
C LEU A 62 2.59 0.63 2.20
N ARG A 63 3.81 0.98 1.79
CA ARG A 63 4.27 2.34 1.61
C ARG A 63 4.37 2.58 0.12
N ILE A 64 3.57 3.49 -0.40
CA ILE A 64 3.49 3.80 -1.82
C ILE A 64 3.92 5.24 -2.01
N GLU A 65 4.89 5.44 -2.87
CA GLU A 65 5.48 6.72 -3.18
C GLU A 65 5.34 6.97 -4.68
N PHE A 66 4.83 8.15 -5.04
CA PHE A 66 4.67 8.54 -6.43
C PHE A 66 5.91 9.31 -6.87
N ASN A 67 6.53 8.84 -7.94
CA ASN A 67 7.82 9.33 -8.42
C ASN A 67 7.69 10.21 -9.68
N GLY A 68 6.47 10.57 -10.07
CA GLY A 68 6.22 11.40 -11.24
C GLY A 68 5.71 10.63 -12.46
N CYS A 69 5.34 11.40 -13.49
CA CYS A 69 4.98 10.89 -14.80
C CYS A 69 5.86 11.54 -15.86
N ILE A 70 6.47 10.72 -16.70
CA ILE A 70 7.40 11.14 -17.75
C ILE A 70 6.74 10.93 -19.10
N LYS A 71 6.91 11.89 -20.00
CA LYS A 71 6.44 11.75 -21.38
C LYS A 71 7.38 10.86 -22.19
N GLY A 72 6.89 9.69 -22.60
CA GLY A 72 7.60 8.77 -23.48
C GLY A 72 7.35 9.08 -24.95
N GLY A 73 8.31 9.67 -25.64
CA GLY A 73 8.16 10.04 -27.05
C GLY A 73 7.02 11.05 -27.27
N THR A 74 6.32 10.95 -28.40
CA THR A 74 5.29 11.94 -28.77
C THR A 74 3.87 11.60 -28.32
N LYS A 75 3.58 10.33 -27.99
CA LYS A 75 2.20 9.84 -27.77
C LYS A 75 2.06 8.86 -26.61
N SER A 76 2.98 8.87 -25.64
CA SER A 76 2.84 8.02 -24.45
C SER A 76 3.31 8.71 -23.18
N ILE A 77 2.76 8.29 -22.06
CA ILE A 77 3.15 8.72 -20.71
C ILE A 77 3.46 7.48 -19.89
N SER A 78 4.51 7.53 -19.10
CA SER A 78 4.85 6.52 -18.09
C SER A 78 4.77 7.14 -16.71
N CYS A 79 3.97 6.59 -15.81
CA CYS A 79 3.88 7.04 -14.42
C CYS A 79 4.58 6.03 -13.50
N HIS A 80 5.43 6.53 -12.61
CA HIS A 80 6.33 5.73 -11.81
C HIS A 80 5.97 5.81 -10.33
N PHE A 81 6.04 4.65 -9.68
CA PHE A 81 5.77 4.50 -8.27
C PHE A 81 6.83 3.62 -7.63
N SER A 82 7.09 3.85 -6.35
CA SER A 82 7.86 2.99 -5.49
C SER A 82 6.94 2.37 -4.45
N VAL A 83 6.92 1.04 -4.36
CA VAL A 83 6.11 0.31 -3.40
C VAL A 83 7.02 -0.46 -2.46
N MET A 84 6.88 -0.24 -1.15
CA MET A 84 7.62 -0.97 -0.12
C MET A 84 6.64 -1.60 0.86
N ASN A 85 6.93 -2.84 1.24
CA ASN A 85 6.12 -3.60 2.16
C ASN A 85 6.76 -3.62 3.56
N ASN A 86 6.04 -3.16 4.59
CA ASN A 86 6.55 -3.11 5.97
C ASN A 86 6.16 -4.32 6.84
N ALA A 87 5.33 -5.24 6.34
CA ALA A 87 4.69 -6.27 7.16
C ALA A 87 5.33 -7.66 7.11
N GLY A 88 6.14 -7.95 6.08
CA GLY A 88 6.55 -9.31 5.72
C GLY A 88 6.07 -9.70 4.31
N ASP A 89 6.79 -10.56 3.63
CA ASP A 89 6.60 -10.90 2.21
C ASP A 89 5.16 -11.23 1.85
N ARG A 90 4.66 -10.68 0.74
CA ARG A 90 3.27 -10.91 0.29
C ARG A 90 3.08 -10.66 -1.19
N ARG A 91 2.00 -11.25 -1.72
CA ARG A 91 1.56 -11.03 -3.09
C ARG A 91 1.07 -9.59 -3.27
N PHE A 92 1.45 -9.01 -4.40
CA PHE A 92 1.03 -7.68 -4.80
C PHE A 92 0.50 -7.72 -6.23
N GLY A 93 -0.46 -6.85 -6.51
CA GLY A 93 -1.05 -6.70 -7.82
C GLY A 93 -1.16 -5.24 -8.19
N ALA A 94 -1.05 -4.97 -9.47
CA ALA A 94 -1.33 -3.68 -10.06
C ALA A 94 -2.04 -3.92 -11.39
N SER A 95 -3.14 -3.19 -11.65
CA SER A 95 -4.02 -3.45 -12.77
C SER A 95 -3.92 -2.37 -13.83
N GLY A 96 -3.60 -2.75 -15.07
CA GLY A 96 -3.64 -1.82 -16.21
C GLY A 96 -5.06 -1.43 -16.57
N SER A 97 -5.98 -2.40 -16.65
CA SER A 97 -7.38 -2.17 -17.04
C SER A 97 -8.18 -1.34 -16.02
N GLY A 98 -7.77 -1.34 -14.75
CA GLY A 98 -8.37 -0.51 -13.70
C GLY A 98 -7.75 0.87 -13.54
N SER A 99 -6.69 1.18 -14.31
CA SER A 99 -5.91 2.42 -14.18
C SER A 99 -6.08 3.29 -15.42
N LEU A 100 -6.20 4.61 -15.23
CA LEU A 100 -6.43 5.56 -16.32
C LEU A 100 -5.81 6.92 -16.01
N ILE A 101 -5.63 7.72 -17.06
CA ILE A 101 -5.33 9.15 -16.97
C ILE A 101 -6.41 9.95 -17.70
N ILE A 102 -6.62 11.18 -17.27
CA ILE A 102 -7.50 12.16 -17.93
C ILE A 102 -6.68 13.41 -18.26
N GLU A 103 -6.71 13.81 -19.53
CA GLU A 103 -6.07 15.04 -20.03
C GLU A 103 -7.00 16.27 -19.96
N LYS A 104 -6.50 17.47 -20.27
CA LYS A 104 -7.25 18.75 -20.18
C LYS A 104 -8.54 18.80 -21.01
N LEU A 105 -8.57 18.08 -22.12
CA LEU A 105 -9.76 17.97 -22.98
C LEU A 105 -10.70 16.84 -22.55
N ARG A 106 -10.48 16.26 -21.36
CA ARG A 106 -11.19 15.09 -20.82
C ARG A 106 -11.11 13.85 -21.69
N HIS A 107 -10.04 13.74 -22.48
CA HIS A 107 -9.70 12.47 -23.12
C HIS A 107 -9.18 11.51 -22.06
N GLU A 108 -9.76 10.31 -22.02
CA GLU A 108 -9.40 9.25 -21.11
C GLU A 108 -8.46 8.27 -21.80
N HIS A 109 -7.39 7.90 -21.12
CA HIS A 109 -6.43 6.90 -21.60
C HIS A 109 -6.24 5.83 -20.54
N GLN A 110 -6.58 4.59 -20.86
CA GLN A 110 -6.31 3.46 -19.97
C GLN A 110 -4.83 3.07 -20.00
N ALA A 111 -4.33 2.54 -18.89
CA ALA A 111 -3.00 1.96 -18.85
C ALA A 111 -2.98 0.70 -19.72
N ARG A 112 -2.11 0.69 -20.74
CA ARG A 112 -1.92 -0.47 -21.62
C ARG A 112 -1.10 -1.57 -20.94
N TYR A 113 -0.16 -1.18 -20.09
CA TYR A 113 0.69 -2.12 -19.40
C TYR A 113 1.05 -1.63 -18.00
N VAL A 114 1.38 -2.60 -17.14
CA VAL A 114 1.99 -2.37 -15.84
C VAL A 114 3.25 -3.20 -15.75
N LYS A 115 4.36 -2.58 -15.33
CA LYS A 115 5.63 -3.25 -15.09
C LYS A 115 5.96 -3.15 -13.61
N ILE A 116 6.28 -4.28 -12.99
CA ILE A 116 6.75 -4.37 -11.61
C ILE A 116 8.15 -4.97 -11.70
N ALA A 117 9.15 -4.33 -11.10
CA ALA A 117 10.58 -4.64 -11.34
C ALA A 117 10.95 -6.12 -11.20
N ASN A 118 10.33 -6.84 -10.27
CA ASN A 118 10.53 -8.27 -10.06
C ASN A 118 9.61 -9.07 -10.99
N ARG A 119 9.96 -9.17 -12.28
CA ARG A 119 9.30 -10.12 -13.19
C ARG A 119 9.93 -11.51 -13.06
N GLY A 120 9.34 -12.33 -12.17
CA GLY A 120 9.29 -13.79 -12.26
C GLY A 120 7.83 -14.26 -12.39
N ASP A 121 7.53 -15.53 -12.10
CA ASP A 121 6.16 -16.09 -12.16
C ASP A 121 5.23 -15.58 -11.03
N SER A 122 5.78 -14.97 -9.97
CA SER A 122 5.04 -14.44 -8.82
C SER A 122 5.38 -12.96 -8.58
N ILE A 123 4.36 -12.12 -8.42
CA ILE A 123 4.48 -10.70 -8.08
C ILE A 123 4.54 -10.60 -6.54
N GLU A 124 5.62 -11.11 -5.96
CA GLU A 124 5.87 -11.01 -4.52
C GLU A 124 6.61 -9.71 -4.20
N LEU A 125 6.06 -8.95 -3.24
CA LEU A 125 6.75 -7.85 -2.60
C LEU A 125 7.50 -8.35 -1.38
N TYR A 126 8.83 -8.39 -1.50
CA TYR A 126 9.71 -8.66 -0.39
C TYR A 126 9.65 -7.53 0.65
N SER A 127 9.70 -7.92 1.92
CA SER A 127 9.66 -7.02 3.06
C SER A 127 10.84 -6.05 3.04
N LYS A 128 10.54 -4.76 3.28
CA LYS A 128 11.51 -3.65 3.35
C LYS A 128 12.33 -3.43 2.08
N ILE A 129 11.97 -4.06 0.96
CA ILE A 129 12.59 -3.82 -0.35
C ILE A 129 11.66 -2.92 -1.15
N GLU A 130 12.20 -1.79 -1.60
CA GLU A 130 11.49 -0.89 -2.50
C GLU A 130 11.41 -1.51 -3.89
N THR A 131 10.19 -1.67 -4.38
CA THR A 131 9.89 -2.28 -5.67
C THR A 131 9.29 -1.23 -6.60
N PRO A 132 9.97 -0.87 -7.69
CA PRO A 132 9.42 0.09 -8.63
C PRO A 132 8.28 -0.52 -9.47
N VAL A 133 7.26 0.30 -9.69
CA VAL A 133 6.06 0.00 -10.46
C VAL A 133 5.86 1.10 -11.50
N THR A 134 5.65 0.72 -12.76
CA THR A 134 5.43 1.65 -13.87
C THR A 134 4.13 1.34 -14.58
N PHE A 135 3.31 2.37 -14.81
CA PHE A 135 2.11 2.31 -15.64
C PHE A 135 2.36 3.04 -16.95
N GLY A 136 2.04 2.40 -18.08
CA GLY A 136 2.18 3.00 -19.40
C GLY A 136 0.85 3.34 -20.05
N PHE A 137 0.69 4.60 -20.45
CA PHE A 137 -0.53 5.16 -21.06
C PHE A 137 -0.23 5.64 -22.49
N PRO A 138 -0.66 4.91 -23.54
CA PRO A 138 -0.48 5.32 -24.92
C PRO A 138 -1.63 6.23 -25.41
N GLY A 139 -1.42 6.86 -26.57
CA GLY A 139 -2.46 7.62 -27.26
C GLY A 139 -2.64 9.05 -26.76
N VAL A 140 -1.71 9.53 -25.94
CA VAL A 140 -1.70 10.85 -25.32
C VAL A 140 -1.39 11.94 -26.36
N ALA A 141 -2.00 13.12 -26.22
CA ALA A 141 -1.71 14.24 -27.12
C ALA A 141 -0.26 14.80 -26.98
N PRO A 142 0.37 15.21 -28.10
CA PRO A 142 1.79 15.58 -28.12
C PRO A 142 2.10 16.90 -27.39
N ASP A 143 1.12 17.72 -27.10
CA ASP A 143 1.23 19.01 -26.41
C ASP A 143 0.81 18.97 -24.93
N VAL A 144 0.43 17.79 -24.41
CA VAL A 144 0.08 17.60 -22.99
C VAL A 144 1.30 17.88 -22.11
N LYS A 145 1.09 18.77 -21.12
CA LYS A 145 2.07 19.17 -20.10
C LYS A 145 1.69 18.73 -18.68
N LYS A 146 0.42 18.35 -18.48
CA LYS A 146 -0.11 17.91 -17.19
C LYS A 146 -1.32 17.01 -17.39
N LEU A 147 -1.55 16.12 -16.43
CA LEU A 147 -2.76 15.31 -16.31
C LEU A 147 -3.74 16.02 -15.38
N GLU A 148 -5.02 16.03 -15.73
CA GLU A 148 -6.07 16.46 -14.80
C GLU A 148 -6.28 15.43 -13.69
N LEU A 149 -6.24 14.15 -14.06
CA LEU A 149 -6.42 13.01 -13.17
C LEU A 149 -5.48 11.88 -13.57
N LEU A 150 -4.90 11.23 -12.55
CA LEU A 150 -4.24 9.94 -12.65
C LEU A 150 -4.91 9.01 -11.65
N GLU A 151 -5.46 7.89 -12.12
CA GLU A 151 -5.98 6.81 -11.29
C GLU A 151 -5.12 5.56 -11.48
N VAL A 152 -4.62 5.00 -10.38
CA VAL A 152 -3.93 3.71 -10.40
C VAL A 152 -4.61 2.73 -9.45
N TYR A 153 -4.75 1.48 -9.91
CA TYR A 153 -5.39 0.41 -9.15
C TYR A 153 -4.33 -0.61 -8.73
N MET A 154 -4.16 -0.77 -7.41
CA MET A 154 -3.13 -1.61 -6.79
C MET A 154 -3.73 -2.41 -5.64
N GLY A 155 -3.05 -3.47 -5.21
CA GLY A 155 -3.54 -4.25 -4.08
C GLY A 155 -2.57 -5.28 -3.56
N SER A 156 -2.78 -5.68 -2.31
CA SER A 156 -2.13 -6.83 -1.68
C SER A 156 -3.16 -7.50 -0.79
N GLY A 157 -3.77 -8.59 -1.26
CA GLY A 157 -4.98 -9.17 -0.67
C GLY A 157 -6.25 -8.39 -1.02
N SER A 158 -6.29 -7.09 -0.73
CA SER A 158 -7.38 -6.18 -1.11
C SER A 158 -6.93 -5.15 -2.14
N TRP A 159 -7.80 -4.83 -3.11
CA TRP A 159 -7.55 -3.82 -4.12
C TRP A 159 -8.03 -2.44 -3.67
N PHE A 160 -7.28 -1.41 -4.03
CA PHE A 160 -7.60 -0.01 -3.78
C PHE A 160 -7.18 0.87 -4.96
N LYS A 161 -7.84 2.01 -5.08
CA LYS A 161 -7.57 3.03 -6.09
C LYS A 161 -6.80 4.18 -5.45
N ILE A 162 -5.74 4.62 -6.10
CA ILE A 162 -5.05 5.87 -5.76
C ILE A 162 -5.34 6.89 -6.86
N GLN A 163 -5.78 8.08 -6.46
CA GLN A 163 -6.08 9.18 -7.37
C GLN A 163 -5.17 10.37 -7.09
N TYR A 164 -4.50 10.86 -8.13
CA TYR A 164 -3.76 12.13 -8.12
C TYR A 164 -4.43 13.10 -9.07
N ARG A 165 -4.41 14.40 -8.73
CA ARG A 165 -4.96 15.46 -9.58
C ARG A 165 -3.87 16.46 -9.94
N ASN A 166 -4.01 17.09 -11.11
CA ASN A 166 -3.09 18.12 -11.60
C ASN A 166 -1.63 17.65 -11.65
N VAL A 167 -1.39 16.43 -12.13
CA VAL A 167 -0.05 15.83 -12.16
C VAL A 167 0.78 16.48 -13.27
N PRO A 168 1.89 17.18 -12.97
CA PRO A 168 2.78 17.70 -14.00
C PRO A 168 3.47 16.54 -14.72
N LEU A 169 3.79 16.74 -16.00
CA LEU A 169 4.64 15.83 -16.75
C LEU A 169 6.06 16.37 -16.79
N GLU A 170 7.01 15.47 -16.60
CA GLU A 170 8.44 15.68 -16.83
C GLU A 170 8.84 15.33 -18.27
#